data_AF-A0A947YDL5-F1
#
_entry.id   AF-A0A947YDL5-F1
#
_cell.length_a   1.000
_cell.length_b   1.000
_cell.length_c   1.000
_cell.angle_alpha   90.00
_cell.angle_beta   90.00
_cell.angle_gamma   90.00
#
_symmetry.space_group_name_H-M   'P 1'
#
loop_
_entity.id
_entity.type
_entity.pdbx_description
1 polymer ?
#
loop_
_entity_poly.entity_id
_entity_poly.type
_entity_poly.pdbx_seq_one_letter_code
_entity_poly.pdbx_strand_id
1 'polypeptide(L)'
;LQGMLAREKGVDRIDWTYDPLLGANARLYIEKLGAWPYLYTVNKYGRVPSDLYGESPTDRFTVRWDIGNLVVWSHVCDGDLEPLSLMDVDGLPVIDVTDLKKVERDRFLVQIPGVAENVVDVDKWRMGLRKVALVTMDWQADRDFGVGTHLVSGFASGMINGDRRNYYVFSRKI
;
A
#
# COMPACT_ATOMS: atom_id res chain seq x y z
N LEU A 1 -13.61 0.07 18.08
CA LEU A 1 -13.61 -0.69 19.35
C LEU A 1 -12.25 -1.34 19.67
N GLN A 2 -11.64 -2.14 18.77
CA GLN A 2 -10.36 -2.81 19.08
C GLN A 2 -9.13 -1.88 19.15
N GLY A 3 -9.00 -0.91 18.25
CA GLY A 3 -7.87 0.06 18.27
C GLY A 3 -7.84 0.93 19.53
N MET A 4 -9.00 1.48 19.94
CA MET A 4 -9.13 2.25 21.18
C MET A 4 -8.67 1.43 22.40
N LEU A 5 -9.14 0.19 22.52
CA LEU A 5 -8.75 -0.70 23.62
C LEU A 5 -7.24 -1.01 23.60
N ALA A 6 -6.64 -1.17 22.43
CA ALA A 6 -5.20 -1.37 22.32
C ALA A 6 -4.42 -0.14 22.85
N ARG A 7 -4.84 1.06 22.45
CA ARG A 7 -4.24 2.32 22.91
C ARG A 7 -4.41 2.53 24.42
N GLU A 8 -5.60 2.27 24.96
CA GLU A 8 -5.87 2.34 26.42
C GLU A 8 -4.96 1.40 27.22
N LYS A 9 -4.54 0.29 26.62
CA LYS A 9 -3.59 -0.67 27.21
C LYS A 9 -2.11 -0.29 27.01
N GLY A 10 -1.83 0.90 26.48
CA GLY A 10 -0.47 1.39 26.26
C GLY A 10 0.23 0.79 25.03
N VAL A 11 -0.53 0.28 24.05
CA VAL A 11 0.06 -0.12 22.77
C VAL A 11 0.40 1.13 21.97
N ASP A 12 1.68 1.31 21.66
CA ASP A 12 2.15 2.46 20.88
C ASP A 12 2.10 2.24 19.37
N ARG A 13 2.16 0.98 18.95
CA ARG A 13 2.30 0.61 17.54
C ARG A 13 1.66 -0.73 17.24
N ILE A 14 1.03 -0.81 16.08
CA ILE A 14 0.48 -2.05 15.56
C ILE A 14 0.99 -2.22 14.12
N ASP A 15 1.59 -3.38 13.83
CA ASP A 15 1.96 -3.77 12.49
C ASP A 15 1.04 -4.93 12.04
N TRP A 16 0.44 -4.82 10.86
CA TRP A 16 -0.34 -5.93 10.25
C TRP A 16 -0.11 -6.00 8.75
N THR A 17 -0.63 -7.04 8.11
CA THR A 17 -0.50 -7.22 6.67
C THR A 17 -1.81 -7.15 5.92
N TYR A 18 -1.75 -6.70 4.67
CA TYR A 18 -2.88 -6.76 3.74
C TYR A 18 -2.43 -7.00 2.30
N ASP A 19 -3.36 -7.44 1.45
CA ASP A 19 -3.10 -7.59 0.02
C ASP A 19 -3.02 -6.21 -0.65
N PRO A 20 -1.90 -5.84 -1.27
CA PRO A 20 -1.73 -4.52 -1.86
C PRO A 20 -2.61 -4.27 -3.08
N LEU A 21 -3.24 -5.29 -3.67
CA LEU A 21 -4.20 -5.06 -4.78
C LEU A 21 -5.60 -4.66 -4.27
N LEU A 22 -5.86 -4.75 -2.97
CA LEU A 22 -7.13 -4.35 -2.35
C LEU A 22 -7.14 -2.85 -2.02
N GLY A 23 -7.60 -2.03 -2.98
CA GLY A 23 -7.72 -0.59 -2.80
C GLY A 23 -8.58 -0.18 -1.59
N ALA A 24 -9.63 -0.92 -1.25
CA ALA A 24 -10.44 -0.66 -0.06
C ALA A 24 -9.63 -0.73 1.25
N ASN A 25 -8.70 -1.69 1.35
CA ASN A 25 -7.80 -1.80 2.48
C ASN A 25 -6.77 -0.67 2.49
N ALA A 26 -6.25 -0.28 1.33
CA ALA A 26 -5.37 0.88 1.21
C ALA A 26 -6.07 2.15 1.75
N ARG A 27 -7.33 2.41 1.37
CA ARG A 27 -8.11 3.54 1.89
C ARG A 27 -8.29 3.47 3.40
N LEU A 28 -8.67 2.30 3.92
CA LEU A 28 -8.85 2.14 5.36
C LEU A 28 -7.54 2.41 6.11
N TYR A 29 -6.47 1.74 5.73
CA TYR A 29 -5.24 1.76 6.53
C TYR A 29 -4.45 3.06 6.33
N ILE A 30 -4.36 3.57 5.10
CA ILE A 30 -3.57 4.76 4.82
C ILE A 30 -4.39 6.03 5.07
N GLU A 31 -5.55 6.16 4.43
CA GLU A 31 -6.33 7.41 4.50
C GLU A 31 -7.04 7.55 5.86
N LYS A 32 -7.69 6.49 6.36
CA LYS A 32 -8.51 6.64 7.59
C LYS A 32 -7.72 6.46 8.88
N LEU A 33 -6.72 5.57 8.89
CA LEU A 33 -5.95 5.28 10.10
C LEU A 33 -4.61 6.02 10.16
N GLY A 34 -4.14 6.62 9.06
CA GLY A 34 -2.81 7.26 9.01
C GLY A 34 -1.66 6.25 9.12
N ALA A 35 -1.90 4.99 8.78
CA ALA A 35 -0.91 3.93 8.80
C ALA A 35 -0.15 3.86 7.47
N TRP A 36 1.12 3.46 7.45
CA TRP A 36 1.93 3.45 6.22
C TRP A 36 2.55 2.08 5.92
N PRO A 37 2.43 1.57 4.68
CA PRO A 37 3.16 0.40 4.23
C PRO A 37 4.67 0.67 4.16
N TYR A 38 5.45 -0.11 4.91
CA TYR A 38 6.91 0.06 4.97
C TYR A 38 7.70 -1.16 4.51
N LEU A 39 7.06 -2.34 4.47
CA LEU A 39 7.70 -3.60 4.08
C LEU A 39 6.81 -4.37 3.09
N TYR A 40 7.42 -4.87 2.02
CA TYR A 40 6.78 -5.78 1.06
C TYR A 40 7.23 -7.22 1.28
N THR A 41 6.30 -8.13 1.55
CA THR A 41 6.60 -9.57 1.68
C THR A 41 6.08 -10.32 0.46
N VAL A 42 6.98 -10.96 -0.27
CA VAL A 42 6.67 -11.84 -1.40
C VAL A 42 6.04 -13.13 -0.88
N ASN A 43 4.88 -13.50 -1.42
CA ASN A 43 4.19 -14.76 -1.20
C ASN A 43 4.08 -15.18 0.28
N LYS A 44 3.68 -14.24 1.16
CA LYS A 44 3.77 -14.36 2.61
C LYS A 44 3.12 -15.62 3.20
N TYR A 45 2.01 -16.05 2.62
CA TYR A 45 1.24 -17.21 3.10
C TYR A 45 1.45 -18.45 2.24
N GLY A 46 2.33 -18.40 1.25
CA GLY A 46 2.49 -19.47 0.27
C GLY A 46 1.27 -19.66 -0.61
N ARG A 47 1.08 -20.89 -1.09
CA ARG A 47 -0.06 -21.28 -1.94
C ARG A 47 -1.33 -21.38 -1.10
N VAL A 48 -2.11 -20.30 -1.12
CA VAL A 48 -3.45 -20.25 -0.53
C VAL A 48 -4.42 -19.94 -1.67
N PRO A 49 -5.10 -20.97 -2.23
CA PRO A 49 -6.14 -20.74 -3.21
C PRO A 49 -7.20 -19.80 -2.63
N SER A 50 -7.63 -18.82 -3.42
CA SER A 50 -8.71 -17.92 -3.01
C SER A 50 -9.69 -17.71 -4.14
N ASP A 51 -10.96 -17.51 -3.81
CA ASP A 51 -12.00 -17.23 -4.81
C ASP A 51 -11.69 -15.94 -5.59
N LEU A 52 -11.00 -14.99 -4.94
CA LEU A 52 -10.66 -13.69 -5.51
C LEU A 52 -9.44 -13.74 -6.44
N TYR A 53 -8.41 -14.52 -6.11
CA TYR A 53 -7.12 -14.48 -6.80
C TYR A 53 -6.63 -15.82 -7.35
N GLY A 54 -7.43 -16.88 -7.25
CA GLY A 54 -7.06 -18.22 -7.69
C GLY A 54 -5.76 -18.68 -7.02
N GLU A 55 -4.76 -19.02 -7.83
CA GLU A 55 -3.45 -19.48 -7.39
C GLU A 55 -2.37 -18.38 -7.32
N SER A 56 -2.76 -17.12 -7.50
CA SER A 56 -1.81 -15.99 -7.48
C SER A 56 -1.03 -15.94 -6.16
N PRO A 57 0.27 -15.58 -6.18
CA PRO A 57 1.07 -15.46 -4.98
C PRO A 57 0.46 -14.53 -3.92
N THR A 58 0.68 -14.85 -2.65
CA THR A 58 0.10 -14.08 -1.53
C THR A 58 1.00 -12.91 -1.10
N ASP A 59 1.31 -12.01 -2.03
CA ASP A 59 2.14 -10.84 -1.72
C ASP A 59 1.43 -9.91 -0.73
N ARG A 60 2.17 -9.36 0.23
CA ARG A 60 1.61 -8.54 1.31
C ARG A 60 2.41 -7.28 1.55
N PHE A 61 1.71 -6.18 1.75
CA PHE A 61 2.28 -5.06 2.50
C PHE A 61 2.19 -5.35 3.99
N THR A 62 3.26 -5.08 4.73
CA THR A 62 3.19 -4.82 6.17
C THR A 62 3.05 -3.32 6.37
N VAL A 63 1.97 -2.93 7.04
CA VAL A 63 1.61 -1.56 7.34
C VAL A 63 1.81 -1.30 8.83
N ARG A 64 2.33 -0.12 9.15
CA ARG A 64 2.56 0.35 10.52
C ARG A 64 1.55 1.42 10.88
N TRP A 65 0.87 1.23 12.00
CA TRP A 65 0.01 2.23 12.62
C TRP A 65 0.58 2.62 13.97
N ASP A 66 1.14 3.84 14.04
CA ASP A 66 1.66 4.42 15.27
C ASP A 66 0.50 5.00 16.10
N ILE A 67 -0.37 4.11 16.57
CA ILE A 67 -1.58 4.43 17.35
C ILE A 67 -1.26 5.18 18.65
N GLY A 68 -0.03 5.07 19.16
CA GLY A 68 0.53 5.81 20.28
C GLY A 68 0.68 7.31 20.02
N ASN A 69 0.95 7.69 18.76
CA ASN A 69 1.23 9.06 18.35
C ASN A 69 -0.04 9.94 18.46
N LEU A 70 0.07 11.06 19.17
CA LEU A 70 -1.06 11.97 19.42
C LEU A 70 -1.65 12.56 18.14
N VAL A 71 -0.82 12.88 17.15
CA VAL A 71 -1.25 13.45 15.87
C VAL A 71 -2.04 12.40 15.09
N VAL A 72 -1.48 11.19 14.95
CA VAL A 72 -2.16 10.05 14.31
C VAL A 72 -3.49 9.74 15.01
N TRP A 73 -3.50 9.76 16.35
CA TRP A 73 -4.70 9.48 17.11
C TRP A 73 -5.77 10.57 16.96
N SER A 74 -5.38 11.85 17.00
CA SER A 74 -6.32 12.97 16.76
C SER A 74 -7.00 12.80 15.41
N HIS A 75 -6.24 12.49 14.36
CA HIS A 75 -6.81 12.26 13.03
C HIS A 75 -7.86 11.15 13.00
N VAL A 76 -7.63 10.06 13.74
CA VAL A 76 -8.59 8.95 13.82
C VAL A 76 -9.86 9.36 14.57
N CYS A 77 -9.74 10.21 15.60
CA CYS A 77 -10.88 10.71 16.38
C CYS A 77 -11.68 11.77 15.63
N ASP A 78 -11.00 12.70 14.97
CA ASP A 78 -11.60 13.88 14.35
C ASP A 78 -12.07 13.58 12.92
N GLY A 79 -11.42 12.63 12.24
CA GLY A 79 -11.71 12.27 10.85
C GLY A 79 -11.07 13.21 9.82
N ASP A 80 -10.06 13.98 10.25
CA ASP A 80 -9.51 15.11 9.50
C ASP A 80 -8.42 14.74 8.48
N LEU A 81 -8.07 13.45 8.35
CA LEU A 81 -7.19 13.00 7.27
C LEU A 81 -7.94 13.04 5.95
N GLU A 82 -7.70 14.09 5.17
CA GLU A 82 -8.23 14.17 3.81
C GLU A 82 -7.56 13.11 2.92
N PRO A 83 -8.34 12.24 2.26
CA PRO A 83 -7.80 11.24 1.35
C PRO A 83 -7.20 11.94 0.12
N LEU A 84 -6.05 11.46 -0.36
CA LEU A 84 -5.49 11.99 -1.61
C LEU A 84 -6.46 11.73 -2.76
N SER A 85 -6.85 12.80 -3.43
CA SER A 85 -7.57 12.75 -4.69
C SER A 85 -6.61 12.51 -5.85
N LEU A 86 -7.18 12.27 -7.04
CA LEU A 86 -6.37 12.23 -8.28
C LEU A 86 -5.76 13.58 -8.63
N MET A 87 -6.33 14.69 -8.15
CA MET A 87 -5.77 16.03 -8.36
C MET A 87 -4.54 16.27 -7.48
N ASP A 88 -4.52 15.75 -6.25
CA ASP A 88 -3.40 15.93 -5.30
C ASP A 88 -2.12 15.23 -5.76
N VAL A 89 -2.26 14.23 -6.61
CA VAL A 89 -1.15 13.47 -7.19
C VAL A 89 -0.95 13.77 -8.67
N ASP A 90 -1.67 14.75 -9.21
CA ASP A 90 -1.50 15.16 -10.59
C ASP A 90 -0.08 15.68 -10.82
N GLY A 91 0.49 15.36 -11.98
CA GLY A 91 1.88 15.67 -12.31
C GLY A 91 2.95 14.75 -11.69
N LEU A 92 2.59 13.87 -10.73
CA LEU A 92 3.53 12.83 -10.28
C LEU A 92 3.72 11.77 -11.39
N PRO A 93 4.95 11.29 -11.62
CA PRO A 93 5.20 10.30 -12.65
C PRO A 93 4.58 8.96 -12.28
N VAL A 94 3.78 8.39 -13.18
CA VAL A 94 3.34 7.00 -13.08
C VAL A 94 4.45 6.10 -13.59
N ILE A 95 4.90 5.16 -12.77
CA ILE A 95 5.95 4.20 -13.14
C ILE A 95 5.37 3.19 -14.13
N ASP A 96 6.09 3.01 -15.23
CA ASP A 96 5.92 1.86 -16.09
C ASP A 96 6.60 0.66 -15.42
N VAL A 97 5.80 -0.28 -14.94
CA VAL A 97 6.28 -1.50 -14.26
C VAL A 97 7.09 -2.43 -15.18
N THR A 98 7.14 -2.14 -16.49
CA THR A 98 7.97 -2.84 -17.47
C THR A 98 9.34 -2.17 -17.69
N ASP A 99 9.50 -0.90 -17.31
CA ASP A 99 10.76 -0.15 -17.38
C ASP A 99 11.04 0.61 -16.07
N LEU A 100 11.80 -0.04 -15.18
CA LEU A 100 12.10 0.47 -13.85
C LEU A 100 13.21 1.53 -13.82
N LYS A 101 13.78 1.96 -14.96
CA LYS A 101 14.82 3.02 -14.98
C LYS A 101 14.34 4.35 -14.39
N LYS A 102 13.03 4.57 -14.33
CA LYS A 102 12.41 5.80 -13.82
C LYS A 102 12.22 5.83 -12.29
N VAL A 103 12.61 4.77 -11.60
CA VAL A 103 12.35 4.54 -10.18
C VAL A 103 13.32 5.30 -9.25
N GLU A 104 14.29 6.03 -9.79
CA GLU A 104 15.26 6.82 -9.02
C GLU A 104 14.70 8.14 -8.44
N ARG A 105 13.45 8.48 -8.75
CA ARG A 105 12.82 9.74 -8.31
C ARG A 105 12.40 9.70 -6.85
N ASP A 106 12.40 10.85 -6.20
CA ASP A 106 12.02 10.97 -4.78
C ASP A 106 10.56 10.60 -4.53
N ARG A 107 9.66 10.82 -5.51
CA ARG A 107 8.23 10.54 -5.39
C ARG A 107 7.61 10.13 -6.72
N PHE A 108 6.81 9.08 -6.73
CA PHE A 108 6.16 8.56 -7.94
C PHE A 108 4.89 7.74 -7.62
N LEU A 109 4.13 7.41 -8.67
CA LEU A 109 2.89 6.65 -8.58
C LEU A 109 3.06 5.23 -9.12
N VAL A 110 2.45 4.26 -8.43
CA VAL A 110 2.26 2.90 -8.93
C VAL A 110 0.78 2.62 -9.01
N GLN A 111 0.30 2.32 -10.22
CA GLN A 111 -1.10 1.98 -10.42
C GLN A 111 -1.38 0.56 -9.92
N ILE A 112 -2.53 0.40 -9.27
CA ILE A 112 -3.13 -0.90 -8.98
C ILE A 112 -4.54 -0.97 -9.61
N PRO A 113 -5.19 -2.13 -9.62
CA PRO A 113 -6.55 -2.20 -10.13
C PRO A 113 -7.53 -1.28 -9.41
N GLY A 114 -8.51 -0.77 -10.17
CA GLY A 114 -9.59 0.05 -9.63
C GLY A 114 -10.52 -0.73 -8.70
N VAL A 115 -10.89 -1.94 -9.10
CA VAL A 115 -11.80 -2.85 -8.40
C VAL A 115 -11.15 -4.23 -8.39
N ALA A 116 -10.83 -4.75 -7.21
CA ALA A 116 -10.03 -5.97 -7.08
C ALA A 116 -10.79 -7.23 -7.53
N GLU A 117 -12.11 -7.22 -7.38
CA GLU A 117 -13.03 -8.29 -7.72
C GLU A 117 -13.18 -8.48 -9.24
N ASN A 118 -12.89 -7.43 -10.02
CA ASN A 118 -13.02 -7.44 -11.48
C ASN A 118 -11.65 -7.45 -12.18
N VAL A 119 -10.60 -7.87 -11.49
CA VAL A 119 -9.24 -7.85 -12.02
C VAL A 119 -9.09 -8.93 -13.09
N VAL A 120 -8.90 -8.48 -14.32
CA VAL A 120 -8.35 -9.32 -15.38
C VAL A 120 -6.84 -9.43 -15.16
N ASP A 121 -6.33 -10.67 -15.09
CA ASP A 121 -4.91 -10.99 -14.94
C ASP A 121 -4.29 -10.42 -13.66
N VAL A 122 -4.68 -11.00 -12.52
CA VAL A 122 -4.16 -10.65 -11.18
C VAL A 122 -2.63 -10.77 -11.12
N ASP A 123 -2.06 -11.77 -11.80
CA ASP A 123 -0.63 -12.02 -11.80
C ASP A 123 0.14 -10.88 -12.48
N LYS A 124 -0.36 -10.34 -13.59
CA LYS A 124 0.26 -9.15 -14.22
C LYS A 124 0.34 -7.98 -13.25
N TRP A 125 -0.75 -7.66 -12.55
CA TRP A 125 -0.77 -6.56 -11.58
C TRP A 125 0.15 -6.82 -10.40
N ARG A 126 0.11 -8.05 -9.87
CA ARG A 126 0.91 -8.45 -8.72
C ARG A 126 2.40 -8.44 -9.05
N MET A 127 2.80 -9.03 -10.19
CA MET A 127 4.19 -9.03 -10.64
C MET A 127 4.67 -7.63 -10.96
N GLY A 128 3.82 -6.77 -11.53
CA GLY A 128 4.14 -5.37 -11.77
C GLY A 128 4.47 -4.62 -10.48
N LEU A 129 3.60 -4.71 -9.47
CA LEU A 129 3.83 -4.09 -8.17
C LEU A 129 5.05 -4.69 -7.46
N ARG A 130 5.21 -6.03 -7.49
CA ARG A 130 6.35 -6.73 -6.92
C ARG A 130 7.67 -6.20 -7.47
N LYS A 131 7.77 -6.06 -8.80
CA LYS A 131 8.97 -5.53 -9.46
C LYS A 131 9.37 -4.16 -8.91
N VAL A 132 8.41 -3.25 -8.76
CA VAL A 132 8.68 -1.93 -8.19
C VAL A 132 9.08 -2.04 -6.72
N ALA A 133 8.34 -2.80 -5.92
CA ALA A 133 8.59 -2.93 -4.48
C ALA A 133 9.98 -3.54 -4.19
N LEU A 134 10.41 -4.56 -4.92
CA LEU A 134 11.72 -5.20 -4.71
C LEU A 134 12.92 -4.29 -5.04
N VAL A 135 12.71 -3.26 -5.87
CA VAL A 135 13.76 -2.28 -6.19
C VAL A 135 13.74 -1.09 -5.23
N THR A 136 12.61 -0.83 -4.56
CA THR A 136 12.38 0.47 -3.89
C THR A 136 12.12 0.37 -2.42
N MET A 137 11.42 -0.65 -1.96
CA MET A 137 11.00 -0.79 -0.57
C MET A 137 11.91 -1.73 0.19
N ASP A 138 11.81 -1.72 1.51
CA ASP A 138 12.25 -2.88 2.26
C ASP A 138 11.38 -4.06 1.84
N TRP A 139 12.01 -5.20 1.65
CA TRP A 139 11.30 -6.39 1.21
C TRP A 139 11.84 -7.66 1.83
N GLN A 140 10.99 -8.67 1.85
CA GLN A 140 11.32 -10.02 2.25
C GLN A 140 10.76 -11.01 1.22
N ALA A 141 11.55 -12.01 0.85
CA ALA A 141 11.14 -13.13 0.01
C ALA A 141 11.78 -14.41 0.55
N ASP A 142 10.98 -15.32 1.09
CA ASP A 142 11.48 -16.52 1.78
C ASP A 142 12.51 -16.15 2.87
N ARG A 143 13.78 -16.53 2.69
CA ARG A 143 14.90 -16.22 3.59
C ARG A 143 15.70 -14.97 3.18
N ASP A 144 15.39 -14.41 2.02
CA ASP A 144 16.05 -13.21 1.50
C ASP A 144 15.34 -11.94 1.97
N PHE A 145 16.12 -10.88 2.11
CA PHE A 145 15.63 -9.55 2.42
C PHE A 145 16.44 -8.49 1.65
N GLY A 146 15.80 -7.37 1.39
CA GLY A 146 16.44 -6.20 0.83
C GLY A 146 16.03 -4.95 1.58
N VAL A 147 16.94 -3.98 1.58
CA VAL A 147 16.68 -2.64 2.12
C VAL A 147 16.48 -1.70 0.94
N GLY A 148 15.32 -1.05 0.92
CA GLY A 148 14.96 -0.09 -0.11
C GLY A 148 15.08 1.35 0.37
N THR A 149 14.96 2.28 -0.58
CA THR A 149 15.05 3.73 -0.32
C THR A 149 13.70 4.41 -0.22
N HIS A 150 12.59 3.72 -0.48
CA HIS A 150 11.23 4.27 -0.48
C HIS A 150 10.29 3.51 0.45
N LEU A 151 9.17 4.16 0.75
CA LEU A 151 7.99 3.59 1.40
C LEU A 151 6.74 4.06 0.66
N VAL A 152 5.58 3.49 0.99
CA VAL A 152 4.29 3.99 0.50
C VAL A 152 3.82 5.09 1.45
N SER A 153 3.78 6.33 0.97
CA SER A 153 3.43 7.50 1.76
C SER A 153 1.99 7.96 1.54
N GLY A 154 1.23 7.30 0.69
CA GLY A 154 -0.13 7.71 0.35
C GLY A 154 -0.83 6.77 -0.60
N PHE A 155 -2.14 6.95 -0.72
CA PHE A 155 -2.99 6.25 -1.66
C PHE A 155 -3.98 7.25 -2.24
N ALA A 156 -4.07 7.30 -3.58
CA ALA A 156 -4.97 8.18 -4.29
C ALA A 156 -5.97 7.36 -5.11
N SER A 157 -7.24 7.72 -5.03
CA SER A 157 -8.32 6.98 -5.69
C SER A 157 -9.42 7.90 -6.20
N GLY A 158 -9.86 7.69 -7.45
CA GLY A 158 -10.90 8.50 -8.08
C GLY A 158 -11.46 7.87 -9.35
N MET A 159 -12.35 8.59 -10.05
CA MET A 159 -12.94 8.14 -11.32
C MET A 159 -12.30 8.86 -12.50
N ILE A 160 -11.93 8.11 -13.54
CA ILE A 160 -11.54 8.66 -14.84
C ILE A 160 -12.35 7.94 -15.91
N ASN A 161 -13.14 8.69 -16.70
CA ASN A 161 -13.97 8.16 -17.79
C ASN A 161 -14.90 7.00 -17.38
N GLY A 162 -15.42 7.01 -16.15
CA GLY A 162 -16.29 5.95 -15.64
C GLY A 162 -15.55 4.77 -14.99
N ASP A 163 -14.21 4.74 -15.03
CA ASP A 163 -13.41 3.70 -14.39
C ASP A 163 -12.76 4.21 -13.09
N ARG A 164 -12.76 3.36 -12.06
CA ARG A 164 -12.00 3.59 -10.83
C ARG A 164 -10.51 3.50 -11.12
N ARG A 165 -9.74 4.50 -10.70
CA ARG A 165 -8.28 4.53 -10.76
C ARG A 165 -7.71 4.63 -9.35
N ASN A 166 -6.75 3.77 -9.06
CA ASN A 166 -6.11 3.65 -7.76
C ASN A 166 -4.59 3.72 -7.95
N TYR A 167 -3.93 4.55 -7.13
CA TYR A 167 -2.49 4.74 -7.16
C TYR A 167 -1.93 4.71 -5.75
N TYR A 168 -0.87 3.94 -5.54
CA TYR A 168 0.01 4.16 -4.40
C TYR A 168 1.00 5.27 -4.71
N VAL A 169 1.26 6.10 -3.71
CA VAL A 169 2.33 7.11 -3.75
C VAL A 169 3.54 6.55 -3.05
N PHE A 170 4.62 6.32 -3.80
CA PHE A 170 5.91 5.92 -3.25
C PHE A 170 6.74 7.18 -3.03
N SER A 171 7.37 7.29 -1.86
CA SER A 171 8.25 8.41 -1.50
C SER A 171 9.54 7.90 -0.89
N ARG A 172 10.66 8.58 -1.17
CA ARG A 172 11.96 8.29 -0.56
C ARG A 172 11.87 8.46 0.96
N LYS A 173 12.50 7.55 1.70
CA LYS A 173 12.65 7.63 3.15
C LYS A 173 13.49 8.86 3.49
N ILE A 174 13.08 9.61 4.51
CA ILE A 174 13.81 10.77 5.05
C ILE A 174 14.85 10.27 6.04
#